data_AF-A0AAW8UIX7-F1
#
_entry.id   AF-A0AAW8UIX7-F1
#
_cell.length_a   1.000
_cell.length_b   1.000
_cell.length_c   1.000
_cell.angle_alpha   90.00
_cell.angle_beta   90.00
_cell.angle_gamma   90.00
#
_symmetry.space_group_name_H-M   'P 1'
#
loop_
_entity.id
_entity.type
_entity.pdbx_description
1 polymer ?
#
loop_
_entity_poly.entity_id
_entity_poly.type
_entity_poly.pdbx_seq_one_letter_code
_entity_poly.pdbx_strand_id
1 'polypeptide(L)' 'MVKKYDLGKSSDMRKFSRDLDRDIKEQAKKSMMSQKHEIECPHCQEEVSVPAGKSLCPSCGEEINLTLNFDF' A
#
# COMPACT_ATOMS: atom_id res chain seq x y z
N MET A 1 -6.13 9.78 21.04
CA MET A 1 -7.36 9.40 21.77
C MET A 1 -7.82 8.05 21.23
N VAL A 2 -7.94 7.02 22.08
CA VAL A 2 -8.44 5.70 21.65
C VAL A 2 -9.97 5.79 21.49
N LYS A 3 -10.50 5.48 20.30
CA LYS A 3 -11.94 5.48 20.06
C LYS A 3 -12.56 4.31 20.84
N LYS A 4 -13.51 4.61 21.74
CA LYS A 4 -14.29 3.60 22.47
C LYS A 4 -15.59 3.36 21.71
N TYR A 5 -15.91 2.10 21.43
CA TYR A 5 -17.15 1.68 20.74
C TYR A 5 -17.91 0.68 21.61
N ASP A 6 -19.21 0.87 21.77
CA ASP A 6 -20.11 -0.07 22.46
C ASP A 6 -20.73 -1.06 21.46
N LEU A 7 -20.12 -2.24 21.31
CA LEU A 7 -20.57 -3.26 20.35
C LEU A 7 -21.96 -3.85 20.64
N GLY A 8 -22.50 -3.61 21.85
CA GLY A 8 -23.88 -3.97 22.22
C GLY A 8 -24.94 -3.05 21.61
N LYS A 9 -24.56 -1.88 21.06
CA LYS A 9 -25.49 -0.96 20.38
C LYS A 9 -25.31 -1.10 18.87
N SER A 10 -26.40 -1.42 18.17
CA SER A 10 -26.41 -1.60 16.71
C SER A 10 -25.94 -0.36 15.94
N SER A 11 -26.11 0.84 16.50
CA SER A 11 -25.62 2.10 15.92
C SER A 11 -24.09 2.21 16.00
N ASP A 12 -23.50 1.84 17.14
CA ASP A 12 -22.06 1.91 17.37
C ASP A 12 -21.31 0.82 16.61
N MET A 13 -21.91 -0.38 16.44
CA MET A 13 -21.37 -1.41 15.55
C MET A 13 -21.28 -0.92 14.10
N ARG A 14 -22.29 -0.21 13.58
CA ARG A 14 -22.25 0.36 12.22
C ARG A 14 -21.15 1.42 12.05
N LYS A 15 -20.92 2.24 13.08
CA LYS A 15 -19.82 3.23 13.07
C LYS A 15 -18.47 2.52 13.08
N PHE A 16 -18.30 1.54 13.95
CA PHE A 16 -17.09 0.71 14.02
C PHE A 16 -16.77 0.05 12.67
N SER A 17 -17.75 -0.57 12.01
CA SER A 17 -17.53 -1.18 10.69
C SER A 17 -17.10 -0.18 9.62
N ARG A 18 -17.65 1.04 9.60
CA ARG A 18 -17.22 2.08 8.65
C ARG A 18 -15.82 2.60 8.94
N ASP A 19 -15.51 2.84 10.21
CA ASP A 19 -14.16 3.25 10.63
C ASP A 19 -13.15 2.15 10.28
N LEU A 20 -13.47 0.89 10.53
CA LEU A 20 -12.63 -0.25 10.22
C LEU A 20 -12.41 -0.42 8.71
N ASP A 21 -13.45 -0.32 7.89
CA ASP A 21 -13.34 -0.39 6.42
C ASP A 21 -12.41 0.71 5.88
N ARG A 22 -12.55 1.92 6.41
CA ARG A 22 -11.67 3.04 6.07
C ARG A 22 -10.23 2.78 6.50
N ASP A 23 -10.02 2.32 7.72
CA ASP A 23 -8.67 2.09 8.26
C ASP A 23 -7.97 0.94 7.51
N ILE A 24 -8.68 -0.15 7.20
CA ILE A 24 -8.18 -1.25 6.38
C ILE A 24 -7.82 -0.76 4.97
N LYS A 25 -8.66 0.08 4.33
CA LYS A 25 -8.33 0.66 3.02
C LYS A 25 -7.08 1.54 3.08
N GLU A 26 -6.94 2.38 4.11
CA GLU A 26 -5.75 3.22 4.29
C GLU A 26 -4.50 2.37 4.57
N GLN A 27 -4.61 1.32 5.40
CA GLN A 27 -3.52 0.40 5.67
C GLN A 27 -3.14 -0.43 4.45
N ALA A 28 -4.10 -0.95 3.70
CA ALA A 28 -3.85 -1.68 2.46
C ALA A 28 -3.10 -0.80 1.45
N LYS A 29 -3.54 0.45 1.26
CA LYS A 29 -2.81 1.43 0.42
C LYS A 29 -1.40 1.68 0.93
N LYS A 30 -1.21 1.89 2.24
CA LYS A 30 0.12 2.11 2.82
C LYS A 30 1.02 0.89 2.68
N SER A 31 0.52 -0.30 2.93
CA SER A 31 1.26 -1.55 2.80
C SER A 31 1.64 -1.80 1.35
N MET A 32 0.74 -1.54 0.41
CA MET A 32 1.02 -1.62 -1.03
C MET A 32 2.06 -0.60 -1.49
N MET A 33 2.00 0.64 -1.01
CA MET A 33 3.01 1.67 -1.32
C MET A 33 4.36 1.41 -0.65
N SER A 34 4.35 0.77 0.52
CA SER A 34 5.57 0.47 1.30
C SER A 34 6.18 -0.89 0.94
N GLN A 35 5.43 -1.78 0.29
CA GLN A 35 5.96 -3.03 -0.21
C GLN A 35 6.95 -2.72 -1.33
N LYS A 36 8.17 -3.23 -1.16
CA LYS A 36 9.13 -3.33 -2.24
C LYS A 36 8.60 -4.42 -3.16
N HIS A 37 8.40 -4.10 -4.43
CA HIS A 37 8.05 -5.08 -5.43
C HIS A 37 9.33 -5.60 -6.05
N GLU A 38 9.48 -6.91 -6.08
CA GLU A 38 10.52 -7.60 -6.84
C GLU A 38 10.09 -7.57 -8.30
N ILE A 39 10.81 -6.78 -9.09
CA ILE A 39 10.55 -6.60 -10.51
C ILE A 39 11.86 -6.77 -11.27
N GLU A 40 11.79 -7.38 -12.44
CA GLU A 40 12.92 -7.40 -13.35
C GLU A 40 13.10 -6.01 -13.95
N CYS A 41 14.30 -5.45 -13.80
CA CYS A 41 14.63 -4.20 -14.45
C CYS A 41 14.67 -4.41 -15.97
N PRO A 42 13.88 -3.67 -16.79
CA PRO A 42 13.84 -3.89 -18.23
C PRO A 42 15.15 -3.53 -18.96
N HIS A 43 16.09 -2.89 -18.25
CA HIS A 43 17.36 -2.47 -18.82
C HIS A 43 18.52 -3.42 -18.53
N CYS A 44 18.58 -4.00 -17.33
CA CYS A 44 19.65 -4.92 -16.94
C CYS A 44 19.18 -6.36 -16.69
N GLN A 45 17.87 -6.63 -16.75
CA GLN A 45 17.24 -7.93 -16.44
C GLN A 45 17.59 -8.47 -15.04
N GLU A 46 18.03 -7.60 -14.14
CA GLU A 46 18.28 -7.97 -12.77
C GLU A 46 16.98 -7.87 -11.95
N GLU A 47 16.79 -8.82 -11.03
CA GLU A 47 15.73 -8.77 -10.03
C GLU A 47 16.04 -7.67 -9.02
N VAL A 48 15.23 -6.61 -9.03
CA VAL A 48 15.39 -5.47 -8.13
C VAL A 48 14.17 -5.27 -7.26
N SER A 49 14.41 -5.07 -5.97
CA SER A 49 13.38 -4.77 -4.98
C SER A 49 13.20 -3.25 -4.87
N VAL A 50 12.26 -2.69 -5.62
CA VAL A 50 11.98 -1.24 -5.62
C VAL A 50 10.56 -0.93 -5.14
N PRO A 51 10.36 0.17 -4.39
CA PRO A 51 9.03 0.60 -3.97
C PRO A 51 8.22 1.14 -5.15
N ALA A 52 6.89 1.18 -4.99
CA ALA A 52 5.97 1.85 -5.90
C ALA A 52 6.38 3.31 -6.15
N GLY A 53 6.48 3.72 -7.42
CA GLY A 53 6.84 5.08 -7.84
C GLY A 53 8.18 5.15 -8.57
N LYS A 54 8.83 6.32 -8.49
CA LYS A 54 10.14 6.56 -9.10
C LYS A 54 11.24 6.02 -8.20
N SER A 55 11.98 5.06 -8.72
CA SER A 55 13.11 4.44 -8.03
C SER A 55 14.27 4.33 -9.00
N LEU A 56 15.50 4.40 -8.49
CA LEU A 56 16.69 4.13 -9.29
C LEU A 56 17.05 2.66 -9.14
N CYS A 57 17.34 2.00 -10.25
CA CYS A 57 17.81 0.63 -10.26
C CYS A 57 19.19 0.55 -9.56
N PRO A 58 19.37 -0.27 -8.51
CA PRO A 58 20.66 -0.41 -7.84
C PRO A 58 21.73 -1.09 -8.71
N SER A 59 21.35 -1.88 -9.72
CA SER A 59 22.32 -2.55 -10.62
C SER A 59 22.79 -1.67 -11.78
N CYS A 60 21.87 -0.98 -12.50
CA CYS A 60 22.24 -0.18 -13.68
C CYS A 60 22.19 1.33 -13.47
N GLY A 61 21.55 1.82 -12.40
CA GLY A 61 21.39 3.26 -12.14
C GLY A 61 20.30 3.95 -12.96
N GLU A 62 19.49 3.23 -13.74
CA GLU A 62 18.39 3.82 -14.50
C GLU A 62 17.11 4.04 -13.67
N GLU A 63 16.32 5.04 -14.07
CA GLU A 63 15.07 5.40 -13.40
C GLU A 63 13.97 4.41 -13.78
N ILE A 64 13.58 3.57 -12.81
CA ILE A 64 12.44 2.67 -12.90
C ILE A 64 11.22 3.40 -12.33
N ASN A 65 10.20 3.58 -13.15
CA ASN A 65 8.93 4.15 -12.72
C ASN A 65 7.88 3.03 -12.59
N LEU A 66 7.72 2.51 -11.38
CA LEU A 66 6.72 1.50 -11.07
C LEU A 66 5.39 2.18 -10.73
N THR A 67 4.56 2.44 -11.73
CA THR A 67 3.22 3.02 -11.51
C THR A 67 2.22 1.91 -11.18
N LEU A 68 2.00 1.64 -9.90
CA LEU A 68 0.89 0.78 -9.46
C LEU A 68 -0.42 1.58 -9.59
N ASN A 69 -1.12 1.38 -10.71
CA ASN A 69 -2.50 1.83 -10.86
C ASN A 69 -3.41 0.93 -10.03
N PHE A 70 -3.73 1.37 -8.81
CA PHE A 70 -4.81 0.79 -8.04
C PHE A 70 -6.13 1.35 -8.56
N ASP A 71 -6.76 0.65 -9.50
CA ASP A 71 -8.17 0.85 -9.86
C ASP A 71 -9.01 0.38 -8.65
N PHE A 72 -9.60 1.32 -7.91
CA PHE A 72 -10.40 1.09 -6.69
C PHE A 72 -11.83 1.56 -6.89
#